data_AF-X0T2W7-F1
#
_entry.id   AF-X0T2W7-F1
#
_cell.length_a   1.000
_cell.length_b   1.000
_cell.length_c   1.000
_cell.angle_alpha   90.00
_cell.angle_beta   90.00
_cell.angle_gamma   90.00
#
_symmetry.space_group_name_H-M   'P 1'
#
loop_
_entity.id
_entity.type
_entity.pdbx_description
1 polymer ?
#
loop_
_entity_poly.entity_id
_entity_poly.type
_entity_poly.pdbx_seq_one_letter_code
_entity_poly.pdbx_strand_id
1 'polypeptide(L)'
;GLAIHKDAAFGDSIRGLLRPELQGVMLACVMAAAMSSGDAVQVTVAGLFSQNIYRVYFNPKADEKQLVRATRIVGIVIALLALGAAILMRSNLVKAILDYFNILSLVGISTAMGILWRRMNTTGMFSSTILASSTFLVSRYVLDCSRDVTIGVPIVVGVLAGVIGSLVTKPPSRETIEKFFTKIYVPIGQDDKLALPLDEAVPQSRRWLTAGGLFVVKPSRQSWVGFVVTLGICLACILVMLAILK
;
A
#
# COMPACT_ATOMS: atom_id res chain seq x y z
N GLY A 1 41.57 -4.23 -1.27
CA GLY A 1 40.30 -3.88 -0.63
C GLY A 1 39.26 -3.70 -1.71
N LEU A 2 38.41 -4.70 -1.95
CA LEU A 2 37.28 -4.54 -2.87
C LEU A 2 36.27 -3.59 -2.24
N ALA A 3 35.83 -2.59 -3.00
CA ALA A 3 34.71 -1.75 -2.62
C ALA A 3 33.48 -2.65 -2.43
N ILE A 4 33.02 -2.79 -1.18
CA ILE A 4 31.81 -3.55 -0.85
C ILE A 4 30.63 -2.78 -1.45
N HIS A 5 30.19 -3.19 -2.63
CA HIS A 5 28.94 -2.72 -3.20
C HIS A 5 27.80 -3.28 -2.34
N LYS A 6 27.08 -2.40 -1.65
CA LYS A 6 25.96 -2.77 -0.76
C LYS A 6 24.94 -3.68 -1.47
N ASP A 7 24.75 -3.47 -2.76
CA ASP A 7 23.83 -4.24 -3.61
C ASP A 7 24.34 -5.67 -3.93
N ALA A 8 25.65 -5.91 -3.86
CA ALA A 8 26.26 -7.22 -4.12
C ALA A 8 26.37 -8.09 -2.85
N ALA A 9 26.17 -7.50 -1.66
CA ALA A 9 26.42 -8.15 -0.37
C ALA A 9 25.68 -9.50 -0.21
N PHE A 10 24.43 -9.57 -0.65
CA PHE A 10 23.63 -10.79 -0.60
C PHE A 10 24.19 -11.88 -1.54
N GLY A 11 24.56 -11.51 -2.77
CA GLY A 11 25.14 -12.44 -3.74
C GLY A 11 26.51 -12.96 -3.32
N ASP A 12 27.34 -12.09 -2.74
CA ASP A 12 28.64 -12.46 -2.19
C ASP A 12 28.50 -13.38 -0.96
N SER A 13 27.49 -13.15 -0.12
CA SER A 13 27.19 -14.02 1.02
C SER A 13 26.75 -15.42 0.56
N ILE A 14 25.93 -15.52 -0.48
CA ILE A 14 25.54 -16.81 -1.08
C ILE A 14 26.78 -17.56 -1.57
N ARG A 15 27.67 -16.89 -2.29
CA ARG A 15 28.90 -17.49 -2.83
C ARG A 15 29.87 -17.94 -1.73
N GLY A 16 29.97 -17.17 -0.64
CA GLY A 16 30.90 -17.44 0.46
C GLY A 16 30.40 -18.45 1.50
N LEU A 17 29.08 -18.55 1.72
CA LEU A 17 28.50 -19.36 2.81
C LEU A 17 27.87 -20.67 2.35
N LEU A 18 27.43 -20.79 1.09
CA LEU A 18 26.70 -21.95 0.60
C LEU A 18 27.58 -22.87 -0.25
N ARG A 19 27.35 -24.18 -0.11
CA ARG A 19 27.94 -25.22 -0.99
C ARG A 19 27.42 -25.06 -2.43
N PRO A 20 28.18 -25.46 -3.46
CA PRO A 20 27.82 -25.24 -4.86
C PRO A 20 26.41 -25.73 -5.25
N GLU A 21 25.95 -26.83 -4.66
CA GLU A 21 24.62 -27.40 -4.90
C GLU A 21 23.50 -26.48 -4.38
N LEU A 22 23.72 -25.87 -3.21
CA LEU A 22 22.76 -24.97 -2.58
C LEU A 22 22.76 -23.57 -3.21
N GLN A 23 23.84 -23.17 -3.88
CA GLN A 23 23.89 -21.90 -4.61
C GLN A 23 22.89 -21.91 -5.79
N GLY A 24 22.79 -23.02 -6.52
CA GLY A 24 21.82 -23.18 -7.61
C GLY A 24 20.38 -23.14 -7.10
N VAL A 25 20.10 -23.82 -5.98
CA VAL A 25 18.78 -23.79 -5.33
C VAL A 25 18.43 -22.37 -4.87
N MET A 26 19.36 -21.67 -4.24
CA MET A 26 19.14 -20.29 -3.79
C MET A 26 18.84 -19.35 -4.97
N LEU A 27 19.58 -19.47 -6.08
CA LEU A 27 19.31 -18.69 -7.29
C LEU A 27 17.89 -18.94 -7.82
N ALA A 28 17.47 -20.21 -7.88
CA ALA A 28 16.11 -20.57 -8.29
C ALA A 28 15.05 -19.97 -7.37
N CYS A 29 15.26 -20.01 -6.04
CA CYS A 29 14.35 -19.40 -5.05
C CYS A 29 14.23 -17.88 -5.25
N VAL A 30 15.34 -17.17 -5.45
CA VAL A 30 15.35 -15.72 -5.67
C VAL A 30 14.62 -15.36 -6.97
N MET A 31 14.86 -16.10 -8.05
CA MET A 31 14.15 -15.90 -9.32
C MET A 31 12.64 -16.16 -9.17
N ALA A 32 12.26 -17.25 -8.51
CA ALA A 32 10.86 -17.57 -8.26
C ALA A 32 10.16 -16.49 -7.43
N ALA A 33 10.80 -15.98 -6.37
CA ALA A 33 10.27 -14.90 -5.55
C ALA A 33 10.09 -13.59 -6.34
N ALA A 34 11.06 -13.26 -7.21
CA ALA A 34 11.01 -12.08 -8.07
C ALA A 34 9.88 -12.18 -9.12
N MET A 35 9.72 -13.35 -9.76
CA MET A 35 8.63 -13.58 -10.72
C MET A 35 7.26 -13.51 -10.05
N SER A 36 7.07 -14.14 -8.88
CA SER A 36 5.79 -14.09 -8.16
C SER A 36 5.35 -12.67 -7.81
N SER A 37 6.29 -11.82 -7.37
CA SER A 37 5.98 -10.44 -7.01
C SER A 37 5.73 -9.57 -8.25
N GLY A 38 6.57 -9.73 -9.28
CA GLY A 38 6.46 -9.00 -10.54
C GLY A 38 5.14 -9.30 -11.27
N ASP A 39 4.76 -10.56 -11.35
CA ASP A 39 3.53 -11.01 -12.01
C ASP A 39 2.28 -10.44 -11.33
N ALA A 40 2.25 -10.47 -9.99
CA ALA A 40 1.14 -9.92 -9.21
C ALA A 40 0.96 -8.42 -9.44
N VAL A 41 2.06 -7.65 -9.42
CA VAL A 41 2.02 -6.20 -9.68
C VAL A 41 1.61 -5.92 -11.12
N GLN A 42 2.19 -6.62 -12.09
CA GLN A 42 1.91 -6.42 -13.51
C GLN A 42 0.42 -6.70 -13.82
N VAL A 43 -0.11 -7.84 -13.38
CA VAL A 43 -1.50 -8.22 -13.61
C VAL A 43 -2.44 -7.24 -12.90
N THR A 44 -2.12 -6.82 -11.68
CA THR A 44 -2.95 -5.87 -10.92
C THR A 44 -3.02 -4.51 -11.62
N VAL A 45 -1.88 -3.93 -12.00
CA VAL A 45 -1.86 -2.62 -12.67
C VAL A 45 -2.54 -2.69 -14.04
N ALA A 46 -2.27 -3.74 -14.82
CA ALA A 46 -2.92 -3.93 -16.12
C ALA A 46 -4.44 -4.15 -16.00
N GLY A 47 -4.88 -4.86 -14.96
CA GLY A 47 -6.28 -5.07 -14.65
C GLY A 47 -6.98 -3.76 -14.27
N LEU A 48 -6.37 -2.97 -13.39
CA LEU A 48 -6.87 -1.65 -13.00
C LEU A 48 -6.96 -0.71 -14.20
N PHE A 49 -5.95 -0.68 -15.07
CA PHE A 49 -5.98 0.12 -16.30
C PHE A 49 -7.13 -0.33 -17.22
N SER A 50 -7.28 -1.64 -17.42
CA SER A 50 -8.33 -2.17 -18.30
C SER A 50 -9.74 -1.85 -17.77
N GLN A 51 -9.98 -2.03 -16.47
CA GLN A 51 -11.29 -1.77 -15.86
C GLN A 51 -11.60 -0.27 -15.71
N ASN A 52 -10.64 0.53 -15.25
CA ASN A 52 -10.89 1.93 -14.90
C ASN A 52 -10.65 2.90 -16.06
N ILE A 53 -9.79 2.55 -17.01
CA ILE A 53 -9.43 3.41 -18.14
C ILE A 53 -10.00 2.87 -19.45
N TYR A 54 -9.63 1.64 -19.84
CA TYR A 54 -10.05 1.08 -21.13
C TYR A 54 -11.58 0.93 -21.22
N ARG A 55 -12.20 0.30 -20.21
CA ARG A 55 -13.66 0.14 -20.19
C ARG A 55 -14.38 1.48 -20.11
N VAL A 56 -13.94 2.42 -19.29
CA VAL A 56 -14.66 3.68 -19.09
C VAL A 56 -14.53 4.63 -20.28
N TYR A 57 -13.33 4.80 -20.83
CA TYR A 57 -13.05 5.86 -21.82
C TYR A 57 -12.89 5.35 -23.26
N PHE A 58 -12.42 4.12 -23.47
CA PHE A 58 -12.14 3.60 -24.81
C PHE A 58 -13.27 2.71 -25.34
N ASN A 59 -13.79 1.79 -24.53
CA ASN A 59 -14.89 0.92 -24.93
C ASN A 59 -15.82 0.55 -23.75
N PRO A 60 -16.85 1.37 -23.48
CA PRO A 60 -17.85 1.13 -22.41
C PRO A 60 -18.62 -0.18 -22.54
N LYS A 61 -18.74 -0.72 -23.75
CA LYS A 61 -19.46 -1.96 -24.05
C LYS A 61 -18.51 -3.14 -24.30
N ALA A 62 -17.27 -3.06 -23.83
CA ALA A 62 -16.29 -4.13 -24.01
C ALA A 62 -16.78 -5.43 -23.38
N ASP A 63 -16.78 -6.50 -24.18
CA ASP A 63 -17.00 -7.87 -23.70
C ASP A 63 -15.81 -8.35 -22.84
N GLU A 64 -16.02 -9.35 -21.99
CA GLU A 64 -14.97 -9.89 -21.11
C GLU A 64 -13.74 -10.34 -21.91
N LYS A 65 -13.93 -10.95 -23.08
CA LYS A 65 -12.83 -11.36 -23.96
C LYS A 65 -12.01 -10.17 -24.46
N GLN A 66 -12.66 -9.04 -24.75
CA GLN A 66 -11.99 -7.82 -25.20
C GLN A 66 -11.20 -7.20 -24.03
N LEU A 67 -11.78 -7.21 -22.83
CA LEU A 67 -11.14 -6.68 -21.63
C LEU A 67 -9.89 -7.48 -21.24
N VAL A 68 -9.94 -8.81 -21.33
CA VAL A 68 -8.78 -9.69 -21.09
C VAL A 68 -7.68 -9.45 -22.12
N ARG A 69 -8.04 -9.25 -23.41
CA ARG A 69 -7.04 -8.90 -24.44
C ARG A 69 -6.40 -7.55 -24.15
N ALA A 70 -7.18 -6.54 -23.77
CA ALA A 70 -6.67 -5.23 -23.39
C ALA A 70 -5.72 -5.34 -22.18
N THR A 71 -6.10 -6.09 -21.14
CA THR A 71 -5.24 -6.36 -19.97
C THR A 71 -3.93 -7.03 -20.36
N ARG A 72 -3.93 -8.02 -21.27
CA ARG A 72 -2.69 -8.67 -21.74
C ARG A 72 -1.77 -7.69 -22.47
N ILE A 73 -2.32 -6.88 -23.39
CA ILE A 73 -1.54 -5.89 -24.14
C ILE A 73 -0.93 -4.85 -23.19
N VAL A 74 -1.75 -4.29 -22.30
CA VAL A 74 -1.30 -3.32 -21.30
C VAL A 74 -0.27 -3.92 -20.36
N GLY A 75 -0.43 -5.18 -19.96
CA GLY A 75 0.55 -5.91 -19.14
C GLY A 75 1.92 -6.00 -19.82
N ILE A 76 1.96 -6.33 -21.11
CA ILE A 76 3.21 -6.37 -21.90
C ILE A 76 3.84 -4.97 -21.95
N VAL A 77 3.05 -3.93 -22.21
CA VAL A 77 3.55 -2.53 -22.26
C VAL A 77 4.15 -2.13 -20.91
N ILE A 78 3.46 -2.42 -19.80
CA ILE A 78 3.95 -2.13 -18.45
C ILE A 78 5.25 -2.89 -18.17
N ALA A 79 5.34 -4.17 -18.55
CA ALA A 79 6.56 -4.96 -18.37
C ALA A 79 7.76 -4.38 -19.15
N LEU A 80 7.54 -3.93 -20.38
CA LEU A 80 8.59 -3.28 -21.20
C LEU A 80 9.03 -1.94 -20.59
N LEU A 81 8.10 -1.12 -20.09
CA LEU A 81 8.41 0.13 -19.41
C LEU A 81 9.18 -0.12 -18.10
N ALA A 82 8.78 -1.12 -17.33
CA ALA A 82 9.47 -1.53 -16.10
C ALA A 82 10.89 -2.02 -16.39
N LEU A 83 11.09 -2.79 -17.47
CA LEU A 83 12.42 -3.22 -17.92
C LEU A 83 13.30 -2.01 -18.28
N GLY A 84 12.75 -1.04 -19.01
CA GLY A 84 13.46 0.21 -19.33
C GLY A 84 13.88 0.98 -18.07
N ALA A 85 12.95 1.15 -17.12
CA ALA A 85 13.24 1.80 -15.84
C ALA A 85 14.30 1.04 -15.01
N ALA A 86 14.24 -0.29 -15.00
CA ALA A 86 15.21 -1.13 -14.30
C ALA A 86 16.63 -0.99 -14.85
N ILE A 87 16.78 -0.83 -16.17
CA ILE A 87 18.08 -0.57 -16.81
C ILE A 87 18.62 0.81 -16.40
N LEU A 88 17.77 1.83 -16.37
CA LEU A 88 18.16 3.21 -16.03
C LEU A 88 18.51 3.39 -14.54
N MET A 89 17.85 2.67 -13.63
CA MET A 89 18.01 2.84 -12.18
C MET A 89 19.04 1.89 -11.54
N ARG A 90 19.83 1.17 -12.33
CA ARG A 90 20.76 0.12 -11.86
C ARG A 90 21.74 0.58 -10.77
N SER A 91 22.17 1.85 -10.79
CA SER A 91 23.21 2.36 -9.88
C SER A 91 22.73 2.73 -8.47
N ASN A 92 21.41 2.78 -8.22
CA ASN A 92 20.85 3.28 -6.96
C ASN A 92 19.63 2.47 -6.49
N LEU A 93 19.65 1.15 -6.67
CA LEU A 93 18.48 0.29 -6.44
C LEU A 93 17.93 0.38 -5.01
N VAL A 94 18.80 0.31 -4.00
CA VAL A 94 18.38 0.40 -2.58
C VAL A 94 17.71 1.74 -2.28
N LYS A 95 18.25 2.85 -2.82
CA LYS A 95 17.64 4.18 -2.62
C LYS A 95 16.28 4.25 -3.30
N ALA A 96 16.17 3.75 -4.54
CA ALA A 96 14.91 3.73 -5.27
C ALA A 96 13.81 2.91 -4.55
N ILE A 97 14.17 1.76 -3.96
CA ILE A 97 13.24 0.93 -3.18
C ILE A 97 12.78 1.68 -1.92
N LEU A 98 13.68 2.36 -1.21
CA LEU A 98 13.31 3.13 -0.02
C LEU A 98 12.39 4.31 -0.38
N ASP A 99 12.69 5.01 -1.47
CA ASP A 99 11.85 6.12 -1.94
C ASP A 99 10.47 5.60 -2.41
N TYR A 100 10.39 4.42 -3.02
CA TYR A 100 9.12 3.75 -3.35
C TYR A 100 8.25 3.50 -2.11
N PHE A 101 8.81 2.92 -1.04
CA PHE A 101 8.06 2.69 0.20
C PHE A 101 7.63 3.99 0.88
N ASN A 102 8.45 5.04 0.81
CA ASN A 102 8.10 6.35 1.35
C ASN A 102 6.90 6.93 0.60
N ILE A 103 6.94 6.97 -0.74
CA ILE A 103 5.84 7.49 -1.56
C ILE A 103 4.54 6.70 -1.31
N LEU A 104 4.64 5.37 -1.24
CA LEU A 104 3.48 4.51 -0.96
C LEU A 104 2.85 4.84 0.40
N SER A 105 3.67 5.14 1.40
CA SER A 105 3.21 5.55 2.74
C SER A 105 2.41 6.86 2.70
N LEU A 106 2.81 7.82 1.86
CA LEU A 106 2.11 9.11 1.72
C LEU A 106 0.69 8.93 1.17
N VAL A 107 0.52 8.09 0.15
CA VAL A 107 -0.79 7.74 -0.40
C VAL A 107 -1.61 6.94 0.64
N GLY A 108 -0.95 6.01 1.33
CA GLY A 108 -1.56 5.17 2.36
C GLY A 108 -2.20 5.97 3.49
N ILE A 109 -1.59 7.10 3.90
CA ILE A 109 -2.15 7.99 4.91
C ILE A 109 -3.47 8.63 4.45
N SER A 110 -3.53 9.12 3.21
CA SER A 110 -4.76 9.67 2.65
C SER A 110 -5.87 8.62 2.59
N THR A 111 -5.54 7.37 2.22
CA THR A 111 -6.49 6.25 2.22
C THR A 111 -6.93 5.86 3.62
N ALA A 112 -6.00 5.77 4.59
CA ALA A 112 -6.31 5.47 5.98
C ALA A 112 -7.26 6.51 6.59
N MET A 113 -7.05 7.79 6.30
CA MET A 113 -7.99 8.85 6.68
C MET A 113 -9.38 8.65 6.05
N GLY A 114 -9.47 8.19 4.80
CA GLY A 114 -10.74 7.84 4.15
C GLY A 114 -11.51 6.73 4.86
N ILE A 115 -10.80 5.76 5.44
CA ILE A 115 -11.40 4.64 6.18
C ILE A 115 -11.82 5.07 7.60
N LEU A 116 -11.04 5.94 8.24
CA LEU A 116 -11.24 6.32 9.64
C LEU A 116 -12.09 7.58 9.84
N TRP A 117 -12.13 8.51 8.88
CA TRP A 117 -12.80 9.80 9.03
C TRP A 117 -13.97 9.93 8.04
N ARG A 118 -15.19 9.96 8.58
CA ARG A 118 -16.46 10.08 7.82
C ARG A 118 -16.57 11.32 6.93
N ARG A 119 -15.82 12.38 7.23
CA ARG A 119 -15.86 13.65 6.50
C ARG A 119 -14.81 13.70 5.37
N MET A 120 -13.93 12.70 5.28
CA MET A 120 -12.93 12.66 4.23
C MET A 120 -13.63 12.66 2.86
N ASN A 121 -13.30 13.62 2.03
CA ASN A 121 -13.89 13.78 0.69
C ASN A 121 -12.81 13.77 -0.39
N THR A 122 -13.26 13.78 -1.65
CA THR A 122 -12.38 13.70 -2.82
C THR A 122 -11.32 14.82 -2.80
N THR A 123 -11.71 16.05 -2.46
CA THR A 123 -10.77 17.18 -2.40
C THR A 123 -9.75 17.02 -1.28
N GLY A 124 -10.16 16.58 -0.09
CA GLY A 124 -9.28 16.26 1.03
C GLY A 124 -8.28 15.14 0.70
N MET A 125 -8.73 14.12 -0.02
CA MET A 125 -7.86 13.03 -0.48
C MET A 125 -6.79 13.56 -1.44
N PHE A 126 -7.18 14.30 -2.48
CA PHE A 126 -6.21 14.86 -3.42
C PHE A 126 -5.30 15.90 -2.80
N SER A 127 -5.82 16.80 -1.93
CA SER A 127 -4.98 17.79 -1.24
C SER A 127 -3.95 17.12 -0.33
N SER A 128 -4.36 16.09 0.40
CA SER A 128 -3.48 15.28 1.24
C SER A 128 -2.35 14.64 0.42
N THR A 129 -2.71 13.90 -0.62
CA THR A 129 -1.72 13.16 -1.43
C THR A 129 -0.79 14.09 -2.19
N ILE A 130 -1.31 15.16 -2.80
CA ILE A 130 -0.50 16.12 -3.57
C ILE A 130 0.45 16.88 -2.65
N LEU A 131 -0.03 17.43 -1.53
CA LEU A 131 0.82 18.19 -0.63
C LEU A 131 1.86 17.30 0.07
N ALA A 132 1.47 16.11 0.52
CA ALA A 132 2.42 15.14 1.08
C ALA A 132 3.54 14.79 0.07
N SER A 133 3.16 14.45 -1.17
CA SER A 133 4.12 14.09 -2.22
C SER A 133 5.03 15.26 -2.58
N SER A 134 4.47 16.47 -2.66
CA SER A 134 5.22 17.68 -2.99
C SER A 134 6.23 18.02 -1.88
N THR A 135 5.82 17.95 -0.62
CA THR A 135 6.70 18.16 0.53
C THR A 135 7.79 17.09 0.60
N PHE A 136 7.49 15.84 0.25
CA PHE A 136 8.51 14.79 0.15
C PHE A 136 9.56 15.11 -0.92
N LEU A 137 9.13 15.48 -2.13
CA LEU A 137 10.05 15.83 -3.21
C LEU A 137 10.91 17.06 -2.87
N VAL A 138 10.32 18.11 -2.29
CA VAL A 138 11.06 19.32 -1.90
C VAL A 138 12.04 19.03 -0.77
N SER A 139 11.61 18.34 0.28
CA SER A 139 12.49 18.02 1.42
C SER A 139 13.63 17.08 1.03
N ARG A 140 13.41 16.19 0.05
CA ARG A 140 14.40 15.21 -0.41
C ARG A 140 15.38 15.77 -1.43
N TYR A 141 14.90 16.50 -2.44
CA TYR A 141 15.70 16.90 -3.60
C TYR A 141 16.16 18.36 -3.58
N VAL A 142 15.47 19.24 -2.86
CA VAL A 142 15.81 20.67 -2.81
C VAL A 142 16.55 21.02 -1.52
N LEU A 143 16.07 20.52 -0.39
CA LEU A 143 16.57 20.90 0.94
C LEU A 143 17.58 19.90 1.53
N ASP A 144 17.80 18.76 0.88
CA ASP A 144 18.65 17.63 1.31
C ASP A 144 18.62 17.38 2.83
N CYS A 145 17.41 17.37 3.39
CA CYS A 145 17.20 17.27 4.83
C CYS A 145 17.52 15.86 5.37
N SER A 146 17.73 15.77 6.68
CA SER A 146 17.88 14.46 7.35
C SER A 146 16.67 13.56 7.09
N ARG A 147 16.92 12.25 6.99
CA ARG A 147 15.93 11.21 6.64
C ARG A 147 14.66 11.29 7.50
N ASP A 148 14.80 11.60 8.79
CA ASP A 148 13.67 11.66 9.72
C ASP A 148 12.71 12.80 9.36
N VAL A 149 13.26 13.94 8.91
CA VAL A 149 12.48 15.11 8.47
C VAL A 149 11.82 14.82 7.13
N THR A 150 12.53 14.17 6.20
CA THR A 150 12.01 13.79 4.89
C THR A 150 10.85 12.80 4.96
N ILE A 151 10.70 12.06 6.06
CA ILE A 151 9.58 11.14 6.26
C ILE A 151 8.51 11.77 7.15
N GLY A 152 8.88 12.34 8.30
CA GLY A 152 7.93 12.87 9.28
C GLY A 152 7.12 14.07 8.77
N VAL A 153 7.78 15.02 8.09
CA VAL A 153 7.12 16.26 7.67
C VAL A 153 6.06 16.02 6.59
N PRO A 154 6.33 15.25 5.51
CA PRO A 154 5.30 14.93 4.51
C PRO A 154 4.07 14.23 5.09
N ILE A 155 4.24 13.36 6.10
CA ILE A 155 3.14 12.66 6.77
C ILE A 155 2.25 13.67 7.50
N VAL A 156 2.84 14.52 8.32
CA VAL A 156 2.10 15.53 9.09
C VAL A 156 1.41 16.52 8.15
N VAL A 157 2.12 16.99 7.13
CA VAL A 157 1.54 17.89 6.11
C VAL A 157 0.39 17.20 5.38
N GLY A 158 0.54 15.93 5.00
CA GLY A 158 -0.50 15.14 4.35
C GLY A 158 -1.75 14.99 5.19
N VAL A 159 -1.61 14.69 6.49
CA VAL A 159 -2.74 14.61 7.43
C VAL A 159 -3.42 15.97 7.53
N LEU A 160 -2.67 17.03 7.82
CA LEU A 160 -3.23 18.38 7.97
C LEU A 160 -3.92 18.86 6.69
N ALA A 161 -3.30 18.65 5.53
CA ALA A 161 -3.86 18.97 4.23
C ALA A 161 -5.16 18.21 3.94
N GLY A 162 -5.23 16.94 4.35
CA GLY A 162 -6.44 16.13 4.20
C GLY A 162 -7.57 16.59 5.11
N VAL A 163 -7.25 16.91 6.36
CA VAL A 163 -8.21 17.47 7.32
C VAL A 163 -8.72 18.81 6.84
N ILE A 164 -7.83 19.77 6.57
CA ILE A 164 -8.19 21.11 6.11
C ILE A 164 -8.97 21.04 4.80
N GLY A 165 -8.49 20.27 3.81
CA GLY A 165 -9.17 20.10 2.53
C GLY A 165 -10.59 19.55 2.68
N SER A 166 -10.77 18.56 3.57
CA SER A 166 -12.08 17.98 3.89
C SER A 166 -12.98 18.92 4.69
N LEU A 167 -12.40 19.79 5.52
CA LEU A 167 -13.13 20.77 6.33
C LEU A 167 -13.61 21.98 5.53
N VAL A 168 -12.85 22.40 4.51
CA VAL A 168 -13.17 23.54 3.65
C VAL A 168 -14.22 23.21 2.61
N THR A 169 -14.28 21.95 2.16
CA THR A 169 -15.19 21.53 1.09
C THR A 169 -16.44 20.80 1.62
N LYS A 170 -17.41 20.60 0.72
CA LYS A 170 -18.69 19.96 1.05
C LYS A 170 -18.46 18.51 1.53
N PRO A 171 -19.14 18.07 2.59
CA PRO A 171 -19.05 16.69 3.04
C PRO A 171 -19.66 15.74 1.99
N PRO A 172 -19.22 14.46 1.95
CA PRO A 172 -19.86 13.45 1.12
C PRO A 172 -21.33 13.24 1.54
N SER A 173 -22.15 12.71 0.63
CA SER A 173 -23.54 12.38 0.96
C SER A 173 -23.61 11.34 2.09
N ARG A 174 -24.55 11.54 3.03
CA ARG A 174 -24.73 10.68 4.20
C ARG A 174 -24.92 9.21 3.81
N GLU A 175 -25.69 8.97 2.76
CA GLU A 175 -25.96 7.63 2.23
C GLU A 175 -24.68 6.92 1.76
N THR A 176 -23.79 7.61 1.06
CA THR A 176 -22.51 7.02 0.60
C THR A 176 -21.62 6.64 1.77
N ILE A 177 -21.54 7.52 2.78
CA ILE A 177 -20.77 7.27 4.00
C ILE A 177 -21.35 6.05 4.72
N GLU A 178 -22.66 6.02 4.96
CA GLU A 178 -23.30 4.90 5.66
C GLU A 178 -23.10 3.58 4.92
N LYS A 179 -23.31 3.54 3.61
CA LYS A 179 -23.05 2.35 2.79
C LYS A 179 -21.59 1.88 2.86
N PHE A 180 -20.63 2.80 2.79
CA PHE A 180 -19.21 2.47 2.86
C PHE A 180 -18.82 1.89 4.23
N PHE A 181 -19.22 2.57 5.31
CA PHE A 181 -18.92 2.15 6.67
C PHE A 181 -19.64 0.84 7.04
N THR A 182 -20.89 0.63 6.60
CA THR A 182 -21.60 -0.64 6.80
C THR A 182 -20.84 -1.79 6.12
N LYS A 183 -20.39 -1.62 4.87
CA LYS A 183 -19.61 -2.66 4.16
C LYS A 183 -18.27 -3.00 4.82
N ILE A 184 -17.60 -2.02 5.43
CA ILE A 184 -16.31 -2.24 6.10
C ILE A 184 -16.47 -3.02 7.41
N TYR A 185 -17.54 -2.76 8.15
CA TYR A 185 -17.69 -3.26 9.52
C TYR A 185 -18.62 -4.46 9.65
N VAL A 186 -19.41 -4.79 8.63
CA VAL A 186 -20.18 -6.04 8.59
C VAL A 186 -19.24 -7.22 8.27
N PRO A 187 -19.17 -8.25 9.13
CA PRO A 187 -18.34 -9.42 8.87
C PRO A 187 -18.80 -10.22 7.65
N ILE A 188 -17.84 -10.88 6.99
CA ILE A 188 -18.11 -11.80 5.87
C ILE A 188 -19.03 -12.92 6.33
N GLY A 189 -20.09 -13.19 5.56
CA GLY A 189 -21.11 -14.20 5.88
C GLY A 189 -22.29 -13.66 6.70
N GLN A 190 -22.37 -12.35 6.92
CA GLN A 190 -23.54 -11.66 7.52
C GLN A 190 -24.14 -10.65 6.53
N ASP A 191 -24.28 -11.06 5.27
CA ASP A 191 -24.66 -10.17 4.17
C ASP A 191 -26.07 -9.57 4.36
N ASP A 192 -26.94 -10.26 5.11
CA ASP A 192 -28.27 -9.76 5.50
C ASP A 192 -28.20 -8.42 6.24
N LYS A 193 -27.10 -8.15 6.95
CA LYS A 193 -26.88 -6.91 7.69
C LYS A 193 -26.44 -5.74 6.82
N LEU A 194 -26.08 -5.98 5.55
CA LEU A 194 -25.69 -4.92 4.63
C LEU A 194 -26.86 -4.03 4.21
N ALA A 195 -28.10 -4.55 4.30
CA ALA A 195 -29.31 -3.80 4.01
C ALA A 195 -29.76 -2.91 5.19
N LEU A 196 -29.20 -3.12 6.39
CA LEU A 196 -29.58 -2.37 7.58
C LEU A 196 -28.91 -0.98 7.59
N PRO A 197 -29.57 0.03 8.20
CA PRO A 197 -28.94 1.31 8.44
C PRO A 197 -27.68 1.15 9.32
N LEU A 198 -26.69 2.02 9.12
CA LEU A 198 -25.37 1.92 9.79
C LEU A 198 -25.48 1.83 11.32
N ASP A 199 -26.47 2.50 11.91
CA ASP A 199 -26.69 2.51 13.36
C ASP A 199 -27.18 1.16 13.92
N GLU A 200 -27.86 0.36 13.10
CA GLU A 200 -28.26 -1.01 13.44
C GLU A 200 -27.15 -2.02 13.10
N ALA A 201 -26.52 -1.87 11.94
CA ALA A 201 -25.42 -2.74 11.51
C ALA A 201 -24.21 -2.64 12.46
N VAL A 202 -23.91 -1.44 12.96
CA VAL A 202 -22.81 -1.16 13.90
C VAL A 202 -23.33 -0.32 15.07
N PRO A 203 -23.87 -0.96 16.14
CA PRO A 203 -24.47 -0.25 17.26
C PRO A 203 -23.45 0.64 17.99
N GLN A 204 -23.93 1.73 18.61
CA GLN A 204 -23.07 2.68 19.32
C GLN A 204 -22.19 2.03 20.39
N SER A 205 -22.66 0.94 21.03
CA SER A 205 -21.90 0.17 22.02
C SER A 205 -20.59 -0.42 21.48
N ARG A 206 -20.50 -0.64 20.15
CA ARG A 206 -19.33 -1.14 19.44
C ARG A 206 -18.42 -0.03 18.94
N ARG A 207 -18.79 1.25 19.05
CA ARG A 207 -17.98 2.39 18.60
C ARG A 207 -17.08 2.87 19.74
N TRP A 208 -15.79 3.05 19.48
CA TRP A 208 -14.81 3.60 20.43
C TRP A 208 -14.78 5.12 20.37
N LEU A 209 -14.67 5.69 19.18
CA LEU A 209 -14.66 7.12 18.94
C LEU A 209 -15.56 7.45 17.75
N THR A 210 -16.49 8.36 17.97
CA THR A 210 -17.36 8.97 16.93
C THR A 210 -17.25 10.50 16.90
N ALA A 211 -16.37 11.09 17.71
CA ALA A 211 -16.23 12.54 17.87
C ALA A 211 -15.49 13.16 16.67
N GLY A 212 -15.96 14.33 16.20
CA GLY A 212 -15.30 15.10 15.13
C GLY A 212 -15.35 14.46 13.73
N GLY A 213 -16.11 13.39 13.55
CA GLY A 213 -16.18 12.63 12.29
C GLY A 213 -15.20 11.46 12.21
N LEU A 214 -14.33 11.27 13.20
CA LEU A 214 -13.55 10.04 13.35
C LEU A 214 -14.50 8.90 13.72
N PHE A 215 -14.39 7.74 13.08
CA PHE A 215 -15.26 6.59 13.30
C PHE A 215 -14.40 5.33 13.49
N VAL A 216 -14.13 5.01 14.76
CA VAL A 216 -13.33 3.86 15.16
C VAL A 216 -14.22 2.87 15.89
N VAL A 217 -14.19 1.62 15.45
CA VAL A 217 -14.97 0.52 16.04
C VAL A 217 -14.07 -0.33 16.93
N LYS A 218 -14.65 -0.85 18.03
CA LYS A 218 -13.99 -1.78 18.96
C LYS A 218 -13.52 -3.04 18.20
N PRO A 219 -12.25 -3.44 18.35
CA PRO A 219 -11.78 -4.68 17.76
C PRO A 219 -12.60 -5.87 18.30
N SER A 220 -12.91 -6.83 17.42
CA SER A 220 -13.58 -8.05 17.84
C SER A 220 -12.63 -8.94 18.67
N ARG A 221 -13.18 -9.90 19.42
CA ARG A 221 -12.35 -10.90 20.12
C ARG A 221 -11.47 -11.68 19.15
N GLN A 222 -11.98 -12.00 17.96
CA GLN A 222 -11.20 -12.65 16.90
C GLN A 222 -10.04 -11.77 16.42
N SER A 223 -10.28 -10.47 16.24
CA SER A 223 -9.24 -9.50 15.86
C SER A 223 -8.15 -9.40 16.93
N TRP A 224 -8.52 -9.36 18.21
CA TRP A 224 -7.56 -9.35 19.32
C TRP A 224 -6.73 -10.63 19.39
N VAL A 225 -7.37 -11.79 19.29
CA VAL A 225 -6.66 -13.09 19.29
C VAL A 225 -5.72 -13.17 18.09
N GLY A 226 -6.20 -12.83 16.89
CA GLY A 226 -5.37 -12.82 15.69
C GLY A 226 -4.16 -11.88 15.81
N PHE A 227 -4.36 -10.69 16.35
CA PHE A 227 -3.27 -9.72 16.59
C PHE A 227 -2.23 -10.26 17.57
N VAL A 228 -2.65 -10.79 18.73
CA VAL A 228 -1.73 -11.30 19.75
C VAL A 228 -0.95 -12.53 19.25
N VAL A 229 -1.63 -13.45 18.55
CA VAL A 229 -0.99 -14.63 17.96
C VAL A 229 0.05 -14.20 16.92
N THR A 230 -0.32 -13.30 16.01
CA THR A 230 0.60 -12.83 14.95
C THR A 230 1.80 -12.09 15.55
N LEU A 231 1.55 -11.22 16.53
CA LEU A 231 2.62 -10.50 17.25
C LEU A 231 3.58 -11.48 17.95
N GLY A 232 3.03 -12.52 18.60
CA GLY A 232 3.82 -13.57 19.23
C GLY A 232 4.72 -14.32 18.24
N ILE A 233 4.18 -14.67 17.06
CA ILE A 233 4.95 -15.31 15.99
C ILE A 233 6.08 -14.38 15.50
N CYS A 234 5.78 -13.10 15.25
CA CYS A 234 6.79 -12.12 14.83
C CYS A 234 7.92 -11.99 15.86
N LEU A 235 7.59 -11.84 17.15
CA LEU A 235 8.57 -11.75 18.22
C LEU A 235 9.41 -13.03 18.33
N ALA A 236 8.80 -14.21 18.19
CA ALA A 236 9.51 -15.49 18.18
C ALA A 236 10.51 -15.55 17.01
N CYS A 237 10.11 -15.17 15.79
CA CYS A 237 11.01 -15.11 14.64
C CYS A 237 12.19 -14.15 14.86
N ILE A 238 11.95 -12.98 15.46
CA ILE A 238 13.01 -12.02 15.80
C ILE A 238 13.97 -12.62 16.83
N LEU A 239 13.45 -13.26 17.88
CA LEU A 239 14.27 -13.90 18.91
C LEU A 239 15.12 -15.04 18.34
N VAL A 240 14.56 -15.84 17.43
CA VAL A 240 15.31 -16.89 16.72
C VAL A 240 16.41 -16.29 15.85
N MET A 241 16.12 -15.24 15.08
CA MET A 241 17.14 -14.54 14.29
C MET A 241 18.26 -13.99 15.18
N LEU A 242 17.92 -13.34 16.30
CA LEU A 242 18.89 -12.81 17.25
C LEU A 242 19.73 -13.92 17.91
N ALA A 243 19.16 -15.11 18.13
CA ALA A 243 19.88 -16.26 18.66
C ALA A 243 20.84 -16.87 17.63
N ILE A 244 20.51 -16.84 16.34
CA ILE A 244 21.37 -17.32 15.24
C ILE A 244 22.53 -16.33 14.96
N LEU A 245 22.29 -15.04 15.18
CA LEU A 245 23.27 -13.96 14.96
C LEU A 245 24.28 -13.79 16.10
N LYS A 246 24.09 -14.46 17.24
CA LYS A 246 25.04 -14.52 18.35
C LYS A 246 25.94 -15.73 18.22
#